data_AF-A0A354H257-F1
#
_entry.id   AF-A0A354H257-F1
#
_cell.length_a   1.000
_cell.length_b   1.000
_cell.length_c   1.000
_cell.angle_alpha   90.00
_cell.angle_beta   90.00
_cell.angle_gamma   90.00
#
_symmetry.space_group_name_H-M   'P 1'
#
loop_
_entity.id
_entity.type
_entity.pdbx_description
1 polymer ?
#
loop_
_entity_poly.entity_id
_entity_poly.type
_entity_poly.pdbx_seq_one_letter_code
_entity_poly.pdbx_strand_id
1 'polypeptide(L)'
;MLVIITRWLIITVAILLASQFVPGIKVDTLSTAVIAACVLGIINIFIRPVFVFLTLPLSIITLGIFYFFINAFMLELVAYFVSGFVVKDFFSAFLGSLIISFVSWVANSFIATHKIEKKKSSEYIDLEKGDDGKWR
;
A
#
# COMPACT_ATOMS: atom_id res chain seq x y z
N MET A 1 5.38 13.84 5.99
CA MET A 1 3.98 14.21 5.70
C MET A 1 3.58 13.88 4.26
N LEU A 2 4.26 14.41 3.22
CA LEU A 2 3.92 14.16 1.81
C LEU A 2 3.83 12.69 1.40
N VAL A 3 4.75 11.84 1.87
CA VAL A 3 4.77 10.39 1.53
C VAL A 3 3.49 9.66 1.96
N ILE A 4 2.91 10.03 3.10
CA ILE A 4 1.68 9.39 3.63
C ILE A 4 0.50 9.77 2.73
N ILE A 5 0.42 11.04 2.32
CA ILE A 5 -0.63 11.55 1.45
C ILE A 5 -0.59 10.87 0.08
N THR A 6 0.59 10.80 -0.54
CA THR A 6 0.75 10.12 -1.84
C THR A 6 0.37 8.65 -1.73
N ARG A 7 0.80 7.96 -0.66
CA ARG A 7 0.46 6.55 -0.45
C ARG A 7 -1.04 6.33 -0.26
N TRP A 8 -1.70 7.21 0.48
CA TRP A 8 -3.14 7.16 0.68
C TRP A 8 -3.92 7.40 -0.62
N LEU A 9 -3.45 8.32 -1.47
CA LEU A 9 -4.04 8.58 -2.78
C LEU A 9 -3.91 7.35 -3.70
N ILE A 10 -2.73 6.71 -3.74
CA ILE A 10 -2.52 5.46 -4.47
C ILE A 10 -3.51 4.38 -4.02
N ILE A 11 -3.66 4.19 -2.70
CA ILE A 11 -4.59 3.19 -2.14
C ILE A 11 -6.03 3.49 -2.54
N THR A 12 -6.43 4.77 -2.51
CA THR A 12 -7.77 5.20 -2.93
C THR A 12 -8.03 4.84 -4.39
N VAL A 13 -7.10 5.17 -5.28
CA VAL A 13 -7.18 4.81 -6.70
C VAL A 13 -7.20 3.29 -6.89
N ALA A 14 -6.39 2.57 -6.12
CA ALA A 14 -6.34 1.12 -6.16
C ALA A 14 -7.67 0.47 -5.73
N ILE A 15 -8.35 1.00 -4.71
CA ILE A 15 -9.68 0.53 -4.28
C ILE A 15 -10.72 0.81 -5.37
N LEU A 16 -10.70 2.00 -5.98
CA LEU A 16 -11.59 2.35 -7.08
C LEU A 16 -11.42 1.39 -8.26
N LEU A 17 -10.18 1.14 -8.68
CA LEU A 17 -9.88 0.16 -9.73
C LEU A 17 -10.32 -1.24 -9.31
N ALA A 18 -10.00 -1.69 -8.10
CA ALA A 18 -10.41 -3.00 -7.61
C ALA A 18 -11.94 -3.18 -7.64
N SER A 19 -12.72 -2.13 -7.35
CA SER A 19 -14.19 -2.18 -7.45
C SER A 19 -14.71 -2.33 -8.89
N GLN A 20 -13.95 -1.85 -9.89
CA GLN A 20 -14.30 -2.01 -11.30
C GLN A 20 -13.90 -3.38 -11.87
N PHE A 21 -12.75 -3.91 -11.43
CA PHE A 21 -12.22 -5.18 -11.92
C PHE A 21 -12.80 -6.41 -11.20
N VAL A 22 -13.25 -6.25 -9.94
CA VAL A 22 -13.80 -7.35 -9.14
C VAL A 22 -15.30 -7.18 -8.98
N PRO A 23 -16.13 -8.02 -9.63
CA PRO A 23 -17.59 -7.88 -9.60
C PRO A 23 -18.20 -8.05 -8.20
N GLY A 24 -17.45 -8.63 -7.25
CA GLY A 24 -17.87 -8.77 -5.86
C GLY A 24 -17.46 -7.62 -4.94
N ILE A 25 -16.84 -6.54 -5.46
CA ILE A 25 -16.51 -5.33 -4.71
C ILE A 25 -17.35 -4.18 -5.26
N LYS A 26 -18.19 -3.58 -4.43
CA LYS A 26 -18.99 -2.41 -4.80
C LYS A 26 -18.61 -1.21 -3.94
N VAL A 27 -18.46 -0.08 -4.61
CA VAL A 27 -18.21 1.22 -4.01
C VAL A 27 -19.32 2.15 -4.49
N ASP A 28 -20.14 2.65 -3.57
CA ASP A 28 -21.31 3.46 -3.94
C ASP A 28 -20.93 4.87 -4.41
N THR A 29 -19.87 5.46 -3.87
CA THR A 29 -19.47 6.84 -4.19
C THR A 29 -17.96 7.04 -4.03
N LEU A 30 -17.39 8.03 -4.73
CA LEU A 30 -15.99 8.40 -4.59
C LEU A 30 -15.63 8.79 -3.15
N SER A 31 -16.53 9.46 -2.43
CA SER A 31 -16.40 9.75 -0.99
C SER A 31 -16.22 8.46 -0.17
N THR A 32 -16.99 7.42 -0.46
CA THR A 32 -16.85 6.10 0.18
C THR A 32 -15.47 5.50 -0.07
N ALA A 33 -14.94 5.59 -1.30
CA ALA A 33 -13.59 5.09 -1.59
C ALA A 33 -12.50 5.80 -0.77
N VAL A 34 -12.63 7.12 -0.62
CA VAL A 34 -11.72 7.94 0.17
C VAL A 34 -11.79 7.56 1.65
N ILE A 35 -13.01 7.39 2.18
CA ILE A 35 -13.22 6.93 3.57
C ILE A 35 -12.66 5.52 3.76
N ALA A 36 -12.93 4.60 2.82
CA ALA A 36 -12.39 3.24 2.83
C ALA A 36 -10.86 3.22 2.83
N ALA A 37 -10.21 4.04 2.01
CA ALA A 37 -8.75 4.16 2.02
C ALA A 37 -8.22 4.68 3.35
N CYS A 38 -8.95 5.61 4.00
CA CYS A 38 -8.58 6.14 5.31
C CYS A 38 -8.69 5.07 6.40
N VAL A 39 -9.83 4.36 6.44
CA VAL A 39 -10.08 3.25 7.37
C VAL A 39 -9.09 2.11 7.15
N LEU A 40 -8.79 1.77 5.89
CA LEU A 40 -7.76 0.77 5.56
C LEU A 40 -6.38 1.21 6.05
N GLY A 41 -6.06 2.50 5.97
CA GLY A 41 -4.85 3.07 6.54
C GLY A 41 -4.76 2.87 8.06
N ILE A 42 -5.85 3.15 8.78
CA ILE A 42 -5.95 2.96 10.23
C ILE A 42 -5.85 1.48 10.61
N ILE A 43 -6.62 0.62 9.95
CA ILE A 43 -6.58 -0.85 10.14
C ILE A 43 -5.16 -1.38 9.92
N ASN A 44 -4.45 -0.89 8.91
CA ASN A 44 -3.08 -1.30 8.64
C ASN A 44 -2.07 -0.88 9.72
N ILE A 45 -2.37 0.18 10.48
CA ILE A 45 -1.52 0.64 11.58
C ILE A 45 -1.79 -0.16 12.86
N PHE A 46 -3.06 -0.45 13.17
CA PHE A 46 -3.44 -1.07 14.45
C PHE A 46 -3.69 -2.58 14.34
N ILE A 47 -4.47 -3.02 13.37
CA ILE A 47 -4.97 -4.40 13.28
C ILE A 47 -3.93 -5.31 12.60
N ARG A 48 -3.36 -4.86 11.48
CA ARG A 48 -2.38 -5.65 10.73
C ARG A 48 -1.20 -6.17 11.56
N PRO A 49 -0.52 -5.39 12.42
CA PRO A 49 0.60 -5.92 13.21
C PRO A 49 0.17 -7.04 14.15
N VAL A 50 -1.04 -6.96 14.73
CA VAL A 50 -1.59 -8.01 15.59
C VAL A 50 -1.83 -9.30 14.78
N PHE A 51 -2.47 -9.19 13.61
CA PHE A 51 -2.70 -10.33 12.74
C PHE A 51 -1.39 -10.97 12.28
N VAL A 52 -0.44 -10.17 11.78
CA VAL A 52 0.86 -10.67 11.32
C VAL A 52 1.62 -11.36 12.45
N PHE A 53 1.58 -10.81 13.67
CA PHE A 53 2.21 -11.43 14.83
C PHE A 53 1.58 -12.79 15.18
N LEU A 54 0.24 -12.87 15.15
CA LEU A 54 -0.47 -14.12 15.44
C LEU A 54 -0.28 -15.16 14.33
N THR A 55 -0.26 -14.72 13.08
CA THR A 55 -0.19 -15.59 11.90
C THR A 55 1.24 -15.83 11.43
N LEU A 56 2.24 -15.28 12.12
CA LEU A 56 3.66 -15.41 11.78
C LEU A 56 4.12 -16.86 11.62
N PRO A 57 3.87 -17.81 12.56
CA PRO A 57 4.31 -19.20 12.40
C PRO A 57 3.68 -19.85 11.16
N LEU A 58 2.39 -19.61 10.94
CA LEU A 58 1.67 -20.10 9.78
C LEU A 58 2.18 -19.47 8.48
N SER A 59 2.51 -18.17 8.52
CA SER A 59 3.06 -17.44 7.37
C SER A 59 4.43 -17.99 6.98
N ILE A 60 5.26 -18.39 7.95
CA ILE A 60 6.55 -19.03 7.67
C ILE A 60 6.35 -20.41 7.05
N ILE A 61 5.45 -21.24 7.62
CA ILE A 61 5.14 -22.59 7.10
C ILE A 61 4.60 -22.53 5.66
N THR A 62 3.78 -21.53 5.36
CA THR A 62 3.17 -21.32 4.04
C THR A 62 4.05 -20.49 3.09
N LEU A 63 5.33 -20.25 3.41
CA LEU A 63 6.26 -19.47 2.58
C LEU A 63 5.73 -18.07 2.22
N GLY A 64 5.00 -17.45 3.15
CA GLY A 64 4.42 -16.11 3.00
C GLY A 64 3.11 -16.06 2.22
N ILE A 65 2.61 -17.18 1.68
CA ILE A 65 1.34 -17.21 0.93
C ILE A 65 0.17 -16.75 1.81
N PHE A 66 0.19 -17.11 3.09
CA PHE A 66 -0.83 -16.67 4.04
C PHE A 66 -0.90 -15.14 4.20
N TYR A 67 0.16 -14.41 3.88
CA TYR A 67 0.17 -12.95 3.92
C TYR A 67 -0.83 -12.32 2.94
N PHE A 68 -1.10 -12.96 1.80
CA PHE A 68 -2.14 -12.51 0.87
C PHE A 68 -3.54 -12.61 1.50
N PHE A 69 -3.79 -13.65 2.30
CA PHE A 69 -5.04 -13.80 3.06
C PHE A 69 -5.20 -12.72 4.12
N ILE A 70 -4.11 -12.30 4.78
CA ILE A 70 -4.15 -11.17 5.71
C ILE A 70 -4.58 -9.89 4.97
N ASN A 71 -4.00 -9.60 3.80
CA ASN A 71 -4.38 -8.41 3.03
C ASN A 71 -5.85 -8.45 2.58
N ALA A 72 -6.35 -9.63 2.20
CA ALA A 72 -7.77 -9.86 1.88
C ALA A 72 -8.66 -9.58 3.10
N PHE A 73 -8.28 -10.14 4.25
CA PHE A 73 -9.00 -9.95 5.51
C PHE A 73 -9.04 -8.48 5.95
N MET A 74 -7.94 -7.73 5.74
CA MET A 74 -7.94 -6.30 6.02
C MET A 74 -8.96 -5.55 5.15
N LEU A 75 -9.09 -5.92 3.87
CA LEU A 75 -10.03 -5.30 2.95
C LEU A 75 -11.48 -5.62 3.32
N GLU A 76 -11.77 -6.87 3.67
CA GLU A 76 -13.08 -7.30 4.16
C GLU A 76 -13.44 -6.59 5.46
N LEU A 77 -12.47 -6.41 6.36
CA LEU A 77 -12.69 -5.66 7.60
C LEU A 77 -13.04 -4.20 7.32
N VAL A 78 -12.42 -3.56 6.33
CA VAL A 78 -12.81 -2.20 5.89
C VAL A 78 -14.25 -2.18 5.38
N ALA A 79 -14.65 -3.19 4.59
CA ALA A 79 -16.01 -3.30 4.08
C ALA A 79 -17.05 -3.45 5.21
N TYR A 80 -16.66 -4.09 6.30
CA TYR A 80 -17.50 -4.16 7.49
C TYR A 80 -17.66 -2.80 8.20
N PHE A 81 -16.61 -1.97 8.24
CA PHE A 81 -16.65 -0.67 8.91
C PHE A 81 -17.20 0.47 8.06
N VAL A 82 -17.12 0.38 6.73
CA VAL A 82 -17.45 1.48 5.82
C VAL A 82 -18.75 1.19 5.08
N SER A 83 -19.81 1.86 5.51
CA SER A 83 -21.10 1.82 4.80
C SER A 83 -20.94 2.33 3.37
N GLY A 84 -21.34 1.50 2.41
CA GLY A 84 -21.22 1.75 0.96
C GLY A 84 -19.96 1.16 0.30
N PHE A 85 -19.09 0.49 1.08
CA PHE A 85 -18.05 -0.38 0.54
C PHE A 85 -18.44 -1.84 0.82
N VAL A 86 -19.02 -2.52 -0.16
CA VAL A 86 -19.54 -3.88 0.00
C VAL A 86 -18.62 -4.88 -0.65
N VAL A 87 -18.23 -5.89 0.10
CA VAL A 87 -17.50 -7.06 -0.40
C VAL A 87 -18.39 -8.28 -0.25
N LYS A 88 -18.72 -8.93 -1.36
CA LYS A 88 -19.73 -9.99 -1.40
C LYS A 88 -19.25 -11.30 -0.76
N ASP A 89 -18.02 -11.69 -1.04
CA ASP A 89 -17.45 -12.97 -0.64
C ASP A 89 -15.95 -12.81 -0.32
N PHE A 90 -15.39 -13.68 0.53
CA PHE A 90 -13.96 -13.69 0.85
C PHE A 90 -13.08 -13.77 -0.40
N PHE A 91 -13.50 -14.55 -1.41
CA PHE A 91 -12.77 -14.65 -2.67
C PHE A 91 -12.70 -13.32 -3.42
N SER A 92 -13.76 -12.52 -3.35
CA SER A 92 -13.79 -11.16 -3.90
C SER A 92 -12.85 -10.23 -3.13
N ALA A 93 -12.80 -10.35 -1.80
CA ALA A 93 -11.83 -9.64 -0.97
C ALA A 93 -10.39 -10.01 -1.36
N PHE A 94 -10.13 -11.30 -1.59
CA PHE A 94 -8.82 -11.82 -1.98
C PHE A 94 -8.36 -11.27 -3.33
N LEU A 95 -9.19 -11.39 -4.37
CA LEU A 95 -8.93 -10.81 -5.69
C LEU A 95 -8.75 -9.28 -5.61
N GLY A 96 -9.60 -8.59 -4.85
CA GLY A 96 -9.48 -7.14 -4.65
C GLY A 96 -8.17 -6.76 -3.99
N SER A 97 -7.76 -7.48 -2.94
CA SER A 97 -6.50 -7.22 -2.24
C SER A 97 -5.28 -7.47 -3.13
N LEU A 98 -5.38 -8.42 -4.05
CA LEU A 98 -4.34 -8.73 -5.02
C LEU A 98 -4.19 -7.59 -6.03
N ILE A 99 -5.31 -7.09 -6.58
CA ILE A 99 -5.32 -5.92 -7.46
C ILE A 99 -4.79 -4.68 -6.73
N ILE A 100 -5.25 -4.43 -5.50
CA ILE A 100 -4.79 -3.29 -4.71
C ILE A 100 -3.28 -3.36 -4.48
N SER A 101 -2.77 -4.54 -4.12
CA SER A 101 -1.35 -4.77 -3.89
C SER A 101 -0.54 -4.57 -5.17
N PHE A 102 -1.04 -5.07 -6.30
CA PHE A 102 -0.40 -4.92 -7.60
C PHE A 102 -0.35 -3.46 -8.06
N VAL A 103 -1.49 -2.76 -8.03
CA VAL A 103 -1.57 -1.32 -8.38
C VAL A 103 -0.66 -0.50 -7.46
N SER A 104 -0.68 -0.80 -6.15
CA SER A 104 0.19 -0.12 -5.19
C SER A 104 1.67 -0.38 -5.45
N TRP A 105 2.04 -1.59 -5.85
CA TRP A 105 3.41 -1.94 -6.20
C TRP A 105 3.88 -1.19 -7.45
N VAL A 106 3.07 -1.18 -8.51
CA VAL A 106 3.34 -0.44 -9.76
C VAL A 106 3.48 1.06 -9.47
N ALA A 107 2.52 1.66 -8.75
CA ALA A 107 2.54 3.07 -8.42
C ALA A 107 3.75 3.46 -7.56
N ASN A 108 4.11 2.62 -6.58
CA ASN A 108 5.30 2.85 -5.76
C ASN A 108 6.60 2.71 -6.56
N SER A 109 6.65 1.84 -7.58
CA SER A 109 7.81 1.71 -8.46
C SER A 109 8.11 3.03 -9.18
N PHE A 110 7.08 3.68 -9.75
CA PHE A 110 7.24 4.98 -10.40
C PHE A 110 7.67 6.10 -9.44
N ILE A 111 7.17 6.08 -8.19
CA ILE A 111 7.51 7.10 -7.18
C ILE A 111 8.91 6.87 -6.58
N ALA A 112 9.32 5.62 -6.41
CA ALA A 112 10.62 5.26 -5.84
C ALA A 112 11.78 5.78 -6.72
N THR A 113 11.61 5.76 -8.04
CA THR A 113 12.58 6.29 -9.01
C THR A 113 12.94 7.75 -8.74
N HIS A 114 11.98 8.58 -8.34
CA HIS A 114 12.21 10.01 -8.08
C HIS A 114 12.97 10.30 -6.77
N LYS A 115 12.92 9.39 -5.80
CA LYS A 115 13.55 9.59 -4.48
C LYS A 115 15.03 9.23 -4.48
N ILE A 116 15.46 8.35 -5.38
CA ILE A 116 16.86 7.89 -5.51
C ILE A 116 17.74 8.97 -6.15
N GLU A 117 17.24 9.70 -7.14
CA GLU A 117 17.98 10.77 -7.83
C GLU A 117 18.34 11.94 -6.88
N LYS A 118 17.39 12.34 -6.02
CA LYS A 118 17.60 13.47 -5.11
C LYS A 118 18.59 13.19 -3.98
N LYS A 119 18.71 11.92 -3.54
CA LYS A 119 19.71 11.53 -2.53
C LYS A 119 21.12 11.48 -3.13
N LYS A 120 21.24 10.99 -4.36
CA LYS A 120 22.52 10.85 -5.06
C LYS A 120 23.22 12.19 -5.30
N SER A 121 22.50 13.28 -5.57
CA SER A 121 23.11 14.61 -5.81
C SER A 121 23.56 15.35 -4.54
N SER A 122 23.10 14.96 -3.35
CA SER A 122 23.42 15.65 -2.09
C SER A 122 24.50 14.94 -1.27
N GLU A 123 24.87 13.71 -1.65
CA GLU A 123 25.78 12.83 -0.90
C GLU A 123 27.20 12.84 -1.48
N TYR A 124 27.41 13.45 -2.66
CA TYR A 124 28.74 13.77 -3.17
C TYR A 124 29.06 15.23 -2.85
N ILE A 125 30.09 15.43 -2.04
CA ILE A 125 30.87 16.66 -2.06
C ILE A 125 31.87 16.44 -3.18
N ASP A 126 31.70 17.10 -4.31
CA ASP A 126 32.73 17.12 -5.35
C ASP A 126 33.95 17.84 -4.75
N LEU A 127 34.98 17.06 -4.40
CA LEU A 127 36.23 17.60 -3.91
C LEU A 127 37.00 18.13 -5.12
N GLU A 128 37.17 19.44 -5.18
CA GLU A 128 37.99 20.07 -6.20
C GLU A 128 39.44 20.09 -5.74
N LYS A 129 40.37 19.80 -6.65
CA LYS A 129 41.79 19.80 -6.31
C LYS A 129 42.31 21.23 -6.42
N GLY A 130 42.61 21.84 -5.28
CA GLY A 130 43.19 23.17 -5.22
C GLY A 130 44.58 23.20 -5.86
N ASP A 131 44.98 24.37 -6.35
CA ASP A 131 46.30 24.64 -6.95
C ASP A 131 47.47 24.35 -5.97
N ASP A 132 47.19 24.26 -4.68
CA ASP A 132 48.11 23.85 -3.62
C ASP A 132 48.28 22.31 -3.51
N GLY A 133 47.63 21.56 -4.40
CA GLY A 133 47.66 20.10 -4.47
C GLY A 133 46.74 19.40 -3.47
N LYS A 134 45.94 20.13 -2.67
CA LYS A 134 45.04 19.56 -1.66
C LYS A 134 43.61 19.44 -2.18
N TRP A 135 42.91 18.40 -1.73
CA TRP A 135 41.50 18.16 -2.06
C TRP A 135 40.61 18.89 -1.05
N ARG A 136 39.67 19.71 -1.51
CA ARG A 136 38.71 20.45 -0.66
C ARG A 136 37.32 20.49 -1.28
#